data_AF-A0A968JXC8-F1
#
_entry.id   AF-A0A968JXC8-F1
#
_cell.length_a   1.000
_cell.length_b   1.000
_cell.length_c   1.000
_cell.angle_alpha   90.00
_cell.angle_beta   90.00
_cell.angle_gamma   90.00
#
_symmetry.space_group_name_H-M   'P 1'
#
loop_
_entity.id
_entity.type
_entity.pdbx_description
1 polymer ?
#
loop_
_entity_poly.entity_id
_entity_poly.type
_entity_poly.pdbx_seq_one_letter_code
_entity_poly.pdbx_strand_id
1 'polypeptide(L)' 'MGFRLLLNESESISIDGQKIGIVGVENWGKPPFHQYGDLNKAVKGVEQIPFKILLSHDPSH' A
#
# COMPACT_ATOMS: atom_id res chain seq x y z
N MET A 1 3.00 19.13 8.14
CA MET A 1 2.85 18.17 7.03
C MET A 1 3.90 17.09 7.22
N GLY A 2 3.50 15.84 7.48
CA GLY A 2 4.43 14.76 7.85
C GLY A 2 3.95 13.37 7.39
N PHE A 3 3.05 13.33 6.43
CA PHE A 3 2.60 12.07 5.85
C PHE A 3 3.61 11.59 4.81
N ARG A 4 3.93 10.30 4.86
CA ARG A 4 4.68 9.62 3.81
C ARG A 4 3.70 9.04 2.82
N LEU A 5 3.83 9.45 1.56
CA LEU A 5 3.11 8.84 0.46
C LEU A 5 3.77 7.51 0.08
N LEU A 6 2.97 6.49 -0.21
CA LEU A 6 3.43 5.18 -0.67
C LEU A 6 2.89 4.95 -2.08
N LEU A 7 3.78 4.93 -3.08
CA LEU A 7 3.41 4.80 -4.50
C LEU A 7 3.86 3.44 -5.03
N ASN A 8 2.98 2.43 -4.91
CA ASN A 8 3.34 1.03 -5.15
C ASN A 8 4.53 0.60 -4.28
N GLU A 9 4.45 0.97 -3.01
CA GLU A 9 5.48 0.78 -2.00
C GLU A 9 4.88 0.20 -0.73
N SER A 10 5.74 -0.35 0.13
CA SER A 10 5.35 -0.78 1.46
C SER A 10 6.33 -0.32 2.52
N GLU A 11 5.84 -0.32 3.75
CA GLU A 11 6.61 -0.05 4.95
C GLU A 11 6.27 -1.07 6.03
N SER A 12 7.27 -1.43 6.83
CA SER A 12 7.05 -2.29 7.99
C SER A 12 7.11 -1.46 9.25
N ILE A 13 6.06 -1.55 10.07
CA ILE A 13 6.04 -0.92 11.39
C ILE A 13 6.00 -1.99 12.48
N SER A 14 6.56 -1.67 13.65
CA SER A 14 6.55 -2.56 14.81
C SER A 14 5.73 -1.92 15.92
N ILE A 15 4.72 -2.63 16.41
CA ILE A 15 3.88 -2.23 17.55
C ILE A 15 3.90 -3.39 18.55
N ASP A 16 4.30 -3.12 19.79
CA ASP A 16 4.39 -4.13 20.86
C ASP A 16 5.16 -5.41 20.45
N GLY A 17 6.24 -5.24 19.68
CA GLY A 17 7.08 -6.34 19.18
C GLY A 17 6.49 -7.12 17.99
N GLN A 18 5.28 -6.79 17.56
CA GLN A 18 4.63 -7.37 16.38
C GLN A 18 4.87 -6.50 15.14
N LYS A 19 5.17 -7.15 14.01
CA LYS A 19 5.35 -6.47 12.73
C LYS A 19 4.03 -6.37 11.97
N ILE A 20 3.76 -5.20 11.41
CA ILE A 20 2.63 -4.91 10.53
C ILE A 20 3.19 -4.38 9.21
N GLY A 21 2.76 -4.96 8.10
CA GLY A 21 3.06 -4.42 6.77
C GLY A 21 2.02 -3.36 6.39
N ILE A 22 2.46 -2.17 6.01
CA ILE A 22 1.62 -1.15 5.40
C ILE A 22 1.94 -1.16 3.91
N VAL A 23 0.95 -1.38 3.07
CA VAL A 23 1.10 -1.48 1.61
C VAL A 23 0.29 -0.36 0.97
N GLY A 24 0.93 0.50 0.18
CA GLY A 24 0.27 1.56 -0.57
C GLY A 24 0.33 1.29 -2.07
N VAL A 25 -0.82 1.23 -2.72
CA VAL A 25 -0.91 1.16 -4.18
C VAL A 25 -1.26 2.51 -4.77
N GLU A 26 -0.71 2.80 -5.94
CA GLU A 26 -1.09 4.00 -6.70
C GLU A 26 -2.55 3.94 -7.17
N ASN A 27 -3.02 5.04 -7.76
CA ASN A 27 -4.41 5.21 -8.20
C ASN A 27 -4.91 4.00 -9.01
N TRP A 28 -6.05 3.47 -8.61
CA TRP A 28 -6.74 2.39 -9.29
C TRP A 28 -8.13 2.85 -9.71
N GLY A 29 -8.18 3.75 -10.69
CA GLY A 29 -9.42 4.36 -11.15
C GLY A 29 -10.10 3.62 -12.30
N LYS A 30 -11.39 3.90 -12.51
CA LYS A 30 -12.10 3.58 -13.77
C LYS A 30 -11.98 4.77 -14.74
N PRO A 31 -12.13 4.56 -16.06
CA PRO A 31 -12.13 5.66 -17.03
C PRO A 31 -13.03 6.83 -16.58
N PRO A 32 -12.54 8.09 -16.63
CA PRO A 32 -11.33 8.56 -17.31
C PRO A 32 -10.02 8.47 -16.48
N PHE A 33 -10.05 7.93 -15.27
CA PHE A 33 -8.87 7.88 -14.39
C PHE A 33 -7.94 6.72 -14.74
N HIS A 34 -6.63 6.96 -14.64
CA HIS A 34 -5.61 5.96 -14.94
C HIS A 34 -5.49 4.90 -13.83
N GLN A 35 -5.08 3.69 -14.23
CA GLN A 35 -4.72 2.61 -13.33
C GLN A 35 -3.21 2.49 -13.28
N TYR A 36 -2.63 2.94 -12.18
CA TYR A 36 -1.19 2.87 -11.90
C TYR A 36 -0.86 1.91 -10.76
N GLY A 37 -1.87 1.46 -10.00
CA GLY A 37 -1.65 0.52 -8.91
C GLY A 37 -0.98 -0.77 -9.39
N ASP A 38 0.04 -1.21 -8.67
CA ASP A 38 0.71 -2.49 -8.86
C ASP A 38 0.91 -3.13 -7.49
N LEU A 39 0.00 -4.03 -7.15
CA LEU A 39 0.03 -4.72 -5.86
C LEU A 39 1.28 -5.59 -5.70
N ASN A 40 1.74 -6.25 -6.77
CA ASN A 40 2.92 -7.12 -6.72
C ASN A 40 4.19 -6.33 -6.43
N LYS A 41 4.28 -5.11 -6.96
CA LYS A 41 5.36 -4.17 -6.62
C LYS A 41 5.20 -3.65 -5.20
N ALA A 42 4.00 -3.26 -4.81
CA ALA A 42 3.72 -2.66 -3.51
C ALA A 42 4.05 -3.60 -2.33
N VAL A 43 3.82 -4.91 -2.46
CA VAL A 43 4.09 -5.87 -1.38
C VAL A 43 5.57 -6.21 -1.18
N LYS A 44 6.46 -5.75 -2.06
CA LYS A 44 7.90 -6.05 -1.96
C LYS A 44 8.50 -5.48 -0.67
N GLY A 45 9.21 -6.33 0.08
CA GLY A 45 9.83 -5.97 1.36
C GLY A 45 8.99 -6.32 2.59
N VAL A 46 7.70 -6.59 2.42
CA VAL A 46 6.80 -7.01 3.51
C VAL A 46 6.15 -8.37 3.28
N GLU A 47 6.56 -9.13 2.25
CA GLU A 47 5.92 -10.39 1.83
C GLU A 47 5.73 -11.37 3.00
N GLN A 48 6.77 -11.48 3.83
CA GLN A 48 6.85 -12.40 4.97
C GLN A 48 6.09 -11.92 6.23
N ILE A 49 5.58 -10.68 6.26
CA ILE A 49 4.82 -10.17 7.40
C ILE A 49 3.38 -10.67 7.27
N PRO A 50 2.85 -11.50 8.19
CA PRO A 50 1.56 -12.16 8.01
C PRO A 50 0.39 -11.17 8.04
N PHE A 51 0.46 -10.14 8.89
CA PHE A 51 -0.57 -9.11 8.99
C PHE A 51 -0.18 -7.86 8.19
N LYS A 52 -1.04 -7.47 7.24
CA LYS A 52 -0.81 -6.35 6.33
C LYS A 52 -2.07 -5.49 6.19
N ILE A 53 -1.89 -4.18 6.04
CA ILE A 53 -2.93 -3.19 5.74
C ILE A 53 -2.67 -2.65 4.33
N LEU A 54 -3.67 -2.77 3.45
CA LEU A 54 -3.62 -2.21 2.10
C LEU A 54 -4.32 -0.85 2.07
N LEU A 55 -3.60 0.18 1.66
CA LEU A 55 -4.10 1.52 1.41
C LEU A 55 -4.25 1.69 -0.10
N SER A 56 -5.49 1.74 -0.58
CA SER A 56 -5.82 1.92 -2.00
C SER A 56 -6.61 3.21 -2.18
N HIS A 57 -6.33 3.92 -3.27
CA HIS A 57 -7.14 5.04 -3.73
C HIS A 57 -7.93 4.60 -4.96
N ASP A 58 -9.06 3.93 -4.74
CA ASP A 58 -10.06 3.63 -5.76
C ASP A 58 -11.26 4.57 -5.54
N PRO A 59 -11.45 5.60 -6.39
CA PRO A 59 -12.58 6.53 -6.29
C PRO A 59 -13.91 5.92 -6.74
N SER A 60 -13.96 4.62 -7.06
CA SER A 60 -15.15 3.92 -7.56
C SER A 60 -16.01 3.27 -6.47
N HIS A 61 -15.71 3.51 -5.19
CA HIS A 61 -16.48 3.00 -4.04
C HIS A 61 -17.38 4.07 -3.43
#